data_AF-A0A7X2FYT5-F1
#
_entry.id   AF-A0A7X2FYT5-F1
#
_cell.length_a   1.000
_cell.length_b   1.000
_cell.length_c   1.000
_cell.angle_alpha   90.00
_cell.angle_beta   90.00
_cell.angle_gamma   90.00
#
_symmetry.space_group_name_H-M   'P 1'
#
loop_
_entity.id
_entity.type
_entity.pdbx_description
1 polymer ?
#
loop_
_entity_poly.entity_id
_entity_poly.type
_entity_poly.pdbx_seq_one_letter_code
_entity_poly.pdbx_strand_id
1 'polypeptide(L)'
;DDVPEAAEVATPTVADTVTLDEDDLADGTDDTKESLSASGDLGLDGDLITIDYGADGAADGSPTALQYDDLDWALEGPAGLTSQGDAVTYSWDAATNTLQATADGRDVFTVELNEDGSYTFTLQDSLDHGAADGENSLGLEFTLTGTPSDDVATDYDLDPSTLADTSISQTFSVNVTDDVPEAAEVATPTVADTVTLDEDDLADGTDDTKESLSATGDLGLDGDLITIDYGADGAADGSPTALQYDDLDWALEGPAGLTSQGEAVTYSWDAATNTLQATADGRDVFTVELNEDGSYTFTLQDSLDHGAADGENSLGLEFTLTGTPSDDVATDYDLDPSTLADTSITQTFSVNVTDDVPEAAEVATPTAADTVTLDEDDLADGTDDTKESLSATGDLGLDGDLITIDYGADGAADGSPTALQYDDLDWALEGPAGLTSQGEAVTYSWDAATNTLQATADGRDVFTVELNEDGSYTFTLQDSLDHGAADGENSLGLEFTLTGTPSDDTATDYDLDPSTLA
;
A
#
# COMPACT_ATOMS: atom_id res chain seq x y z
N ASP A 1 -90.03 3.14 -31.54
CA ASP A 1 -88.85 3.71 -32.22
C ASP A 1 -88.13 4.61 -31.26
N ASP A 2 -87.84 4.02 -30.12
CA ASP A 2 -86.49 4.15 -29.59
C ASP A 2 -85.60 3.23 -30.46
N VAL A 3 -84.29 3.43 -30.45
CA VAL A 3 -83.32 2.47 -31.00
C VAL A 3 -82.27 2.28 -29.92
N PRO A 4 -81.56 1.14 -29.87
CA PRO A 4 -80.56 0.95 -28.84
C PRO A 4 -79.48 2.04 -28.89
N GLU A 5 -79.00 2.53 -27.76
CA GLU A 5 -77.89 3.49 -27.69
C GLU A 5 -76.96 3.11 -26.53
N ALA A 6 -75.67 3.41 -26.65
CA ALA A 6 -74.77 3.32 -25.50
C ALA A 6 -75.26 4.31 -24.42
N ALA A 7 -75.64 3.80 -23.26
CA ALA A 7 -76.26 4.56 -22.19
C ALA A 7 -75.23 5.23 -21.29
N GLU A 8 -74.21 4.47 -20.91
CA GLU A 8 -73.11 4.89 -20.05
C GLU A 8 -71.85 4.12 -20.42
N VAL A 9 -70.77 4.85 -20.66
CA VAL A 9 -69.41 4.28 -20.68
C VAL A 9 -68.86 4.49 -19.27
N ALA A 10 -68.50 3.41 -18.59
CA ALA A 10 -67.95 3.45 -17.26
C ALA A 10 -66.65 4.27 -17.25
N THR A 11 -66.40 4.96 -16.14
CA THR A 11 -65.06 5.46 -15.84
C THR A 11 -64.25 4.30 -15.27
N PRO A 12 -63.16 3.86 -15.91
CA PRO A 12 -62.28 2.84 -15.34
C PRO A 12 -61.82 3.22 -13.93
N THR A 13 -61.51 2.20 -13.14
CA THR A 13 -60.78 2.42 -11.89
C THR A 13 -59.29 2.63 -12.16
N VAL A 14 -58.51 2.97 -11.13
CA VAL A 14 -57.06 3.18 -11.30
C VAL A 14 -56.41 1.83 -11.61
N ALA A 15 -55.69 1.75 -12.73
CA ALA A 15 -54.88 0.58 -13.05
C ALA A 15 -53.68 0.46 -12.12
N ASP A 16 -53.21 -0.76 -11.91
CA ASP A 16 -51.97 -1.03 -11.17
C ASP A 16 -50.75 -0.57 -11.97
N THR A 17 -49.75 -0.06 -11.25
CA THR A 17 -48.41 0.20 -11.77
C THR A 17 -47.48 -0.91 -11.31
N VAL A 18 -46.73 -1.48 -12.24
CA VAL A 18 -45.67 -2.46 -11.93
C VAL A 18 -44.29 -1.82 -12.11
N THR A 19 -43.28 -2.43 -11.52
CA THR A 19 -41.88 -2.00 -11.60
C THR A 19 -41.02 -3.19 -11.95
N LEU A 20 -40.07 -2.97 -12.85
CA LEU A 20 -39.04 -3.91 -13.25
C LEU A 20 -37.70 -3.18 -13.20
N ASP A 21 -36.63 -3.94 -13.18
CA ASP A 21 -35.27 -3.42 -13.13
C ASP A 21 -34.49 -3.89 -14.36
N GLU A 22 -33.60 -3.03 -14.86
CA GLU A 22 -32.70 -3.34 -15.97
C GLU A 22 -31.47 -4.10 -15.47
N ASP A 23 -31.10 -3.94 -14.21
CA ASP A 23 -30.05 -4.73 -13.56
C ASP A 23 -30.37 -6.25 -13.56
N ASP A 24 -31.63 -6.63 -13.73
CA ASP A 24 -32.13 -8.01 -13.84
C ASP A 24 -31.95 -8.63 -15.25
N LEU A 25 -31.54 -7.83 -16.24
CA LEU A 25 -31.25 -8.33 -17.58
C LEU A 25 -30.04 -9.28 -17.55
N ALA A 26 -29.84 -10.00 -18.66
CA ALA A 26 -28.82 -11.05 -18.71
C ALA A 26 -27.40 -10.52 -18.53
N ASP A 27 -27.19 -9.27 -18.90
CA ASP A 27 -25.98 -8.44 -18.80
C ASP A 27 -26.10 -7.33 -17.76
N GLY A 28 -27.20 -7.27 -17.00
CA GLY A 28 -27.34 -6.29 -15.94
C GLY A 28 -26.45 -6.59 -14.72
N THR A 29 -26.34 -5.63 -13.81
CA THR A 29 -25.41 -5.67 -12.68
C THR A 29 -25.90 -6.48 -11.46
N ASP A 30 -27.19 -6.80 -11.32
CA ASP A 30 -27.65 -7.57 -10.14
C ASP A 30 -27.22 -9.05 -10.15
N ASP A 31 -26.44 -9.47 -9.16
CA ASP A 31 -26.10 -10.88 -8.95
C ASP A 31 -27.33 -11.78 -8.68
N THR A 32 -28.44 -11.21 -8.19
CA THR A 32 -29.63 -11.90 -7.69
C THR A 32 -30.89 -11.85 -8.56
N LYS A 33 -30.76 -11.60 -9.86
CA LYS A 33 -31.80 -11.58 -10.90
C LYS A 33 -33.23 -11.93 -10.46
N GLU A 34 -34.06 -10.90 -10.33
CA GLU A 34 -35.51 -10.96 -10.22
C GLU A 34 -36.22 -11.24 -11.57
N SER A 35 -37.54 -11.18 -11.55
CA SER A 35 -38.38 -11.52 -12.70
C SER A 35 -38.52 -10.34 -13.63
N LEU A 36 -38.00 -10.49 -14.85
CA LEU A 36 -38.23 -9.57 -15.98
C LEU A 36 -39.69 -9.54 -16.47
N SER A 37 -40.62 -10.22 -15.79
CA SER A 37 -42.06 -10.13 -16.06
C SER A 37 -42.83 -9.72 -14.81
N ALA A 38 -43.71 -8.73 -14.96
CA ALA A 38 -44.63 -8.26 -13.91
C ALA A 38 -46.06 -8.12 -14.46
N SER A 39 -47.06 -8.20 -13.58
CA SER A 39 -48.48 -8.09 -14.00
C SER A 39 -49.27 -7.19 -13.07
N GLY A 40 -50.22 -6.45 -13.64
CA GLY A 40 -51.08 -5.51 -12.93
C GLY A 40 -52.52 -5.55 -13.44
N ASP A 41 -53.47 -5.16 -12.61
CA ASP A 41 -54.88 -5.01 -12.99
C ASP A 41 -55.07 -3.72 -13.84
N LEU A 42 -55.83 -3.78 -14.94
CA LEU A 42 -56.19 -2.60 -15.74
C LEU A 42 -57.30 -1.77 -15.09
N GLY A 43 -57.97 -2.29 -14.06
CA GLY A 43 -59.07 -1.63 -13.38
C GLY A 43 -60.35 -1.56 -14.22
N LEU A 44 -60.52 -2.52 -15.13
CA LEU A 44 -61.61 -2.64 -16.11
C LEU A 44 -62.64 -3.70 -15.73
N ASP A 45 -62.96 -3.78 -14.43
CA ASP A 45 -63.92 -4.73 -13.88
C ASP A 45 -65.39 -4.33 -14.16
N GLY A 46 -66.21 -5.34 -14.45
CA GLY A 46 -67.67 -5.22 -14.51
C GLY A 46 -68.20 -4.70 -15.85
N ASP A 47 -69.34 -4.00 -15.79
CA ASP A 47 -70.03 -3.47 -16.96
C ASP A 47 -69.32 -2.19 -17.43
N LEU A 48 -68.60 -2.26 -18.55
CA LEU A 48 -67.82 -1.15 -19.11
C LEU A 48 -68.66 -0.23 -20.00
N ILE A 49 -69.59 -0.79 -20.76
CA ILE A 49 -70.54 -0.04 -21.59
C ILE A 49 -71.93 -0.61 -21.35
N THR A 50 -72.85 0.19 -20.82
CA THR A 50 -74.26 -0.23 -20.70
C THR A 50 -75.05 0.21 -21.93
N ILE A 51 -76.06 -0.57 -22.31
CA ILE A 51 -76.88 -0.31 -23.51
C ILE A 51 -78.31 0.01 -23.07
N ASP A 52 -78.83 1.16 -23.49
CA ASP A 52 -80.22 1.57 -23.29
C ASP A 52 -81.03 1.15 -24.52
N TYR A 53 -81.91 0.17 -24.33
CA TYR A 53 -82.84 -0.30 -25.36
C TYR A 53 -84.19 0.45 -25.33
N GLY A 54 -84.28 1.55 -24.60
CA GLY A 54 -85.49 2.37 -24.50
C GLY A 54 -86.68 1.62 -23.93
N ALA A 55 -87.89 2.02 -24.33
CA ALA A 55 -89.13 1.39 -23.87
C ALA A 55 -89.36 -0.01 -24.47
N ASP A 56 -88.73 -0.29 -25.60
CA ASP A 56 -88.91 -1.52 -26.38
C ASP A 56 -88.12 -2.69 -25.76
N GLY A 57 -86.98 -2.40 -25.12
CA GLY A 57 -86.18 -3.38 -24.38
C GLY A 57 -85.31 -4.24 -25.30
N ALA A 58 -84.37 -4.99 -24.71
CA ALA A 58 -83.41 -5.79 -25.47
C ALA A 58 -84.10 -6.92 -26.27
N ALA A 59 -83.63 -7.18 -27.49
CA ALA A 59 -83.98 -8.42 -28.20
C ALA A 59 -83.48 -9.66 -27.43
N ASP A 60 -84.05 -10.83 -27.74
CA ASP A 60 -83.57 -12.09 -27.16
C ASP A 60 -82.12 -12.35 -27.59
N GLY A 61 -81.22 -12.41 -26.60
CA GLY A 61 -79.78 -12.60 -26.81
C GLY A 61 -78.96 -11.31 -26.95
N SER A 62 -79.58 -10.13 -26.95
CA SER A 62 -78.86 -8.85 -26.94
C SER A 62 -78.26 -8.58 -25.55
N PRO A 63 -76.97 -8.20 -25.45
CA PRO A 63 -76.32 -7.91 -24.17
C PRO A 63 -76.89 -6.63 -23.55
N THR A 64 -77.09 -6.58 -22.23
CA THR A 64 -77.50 -5.34 -21.55
C THR A 64 -76.32 -4.44 -21.20
N ALA A 65 -75.12 -5.00 -21.19
CA ALA A 65 -73.86 -4.31 -21.02
C ALA A 65 -72.74 -5.11 -21.71
N LEU A 66 -71.65 -4.44 -22.05
CA LEU A 66 -70.41 -4.99 -22.57
C LEU A 66 -69.36 -4.95 -21.46
N GLN A 67 -68.65 -6.05 -21.29
CA GLN A 67 -67.56 -6.24 -20.33
C GLN A 67 -66.22 -6.31 -21.08
N TYR A 68 -65.13 -6.55 -20.37
CA TYR A 68 -63.78 -6.57 -20.95
C TYR A 68 -63.65 -7.48 -22.19
N ASP A 69 -64.23 -8.68 -22.13
CA ASP A 69 -64.19 -9.68 -23.22
C ASP A 69 -65.10 -9.36 -24.41
N ASP A 70 -65.98 -8.36 -24.29
CA ASP A 70 -66.90 -7.93 -25.36
C ASP A 70 -66.30 -6.79 -26.22
N LEU A 71 -65.04 -6.41 -25.95
CA LEU A 71 -64.34 -5.30 -26.61
C LEU A 71 -63.12 -5.79 -27.40
N ASP A 72 -62.94 -5.22 -28.59
CA ASP A 72 -61.71 -5.28 -29.37
C ASP A 72 -60.76 -4.19 -28.85
N TRP A 73 -59.59 -4.60 -28.40
CA TRP A 73 -58.59 -3.71 -27.79
C TRP A 73 -57.54 -3.24 -28.79
N ALA A 74 -57.11 -2.00 -28.61
CA ALA A 74 -55.93 -1.43 -29.23
C ALA A 74 -55.05 -0.78 -28.16
N LEU A 75 -53.75 -1.08 -28.19
CA LEU A 75 -52.78 -0.55 -27.25
C LEU A 75 -51.79 0.38 -27.97
N GLU A 76 -51.66 1.60 -27.46
CA GLU A 76 -50.66 2.57 -27.90
C GLU A 76 -49.57 2.70 -26.83
N GLY A 77 -48.31 2.48 -27.24
CA GLY A 77 -47.14 2.64 -26.38
C GLY A 77 -46.68 4.10 -26.26
N PRO A 78 -45.80 4.40 -25.28
CA PRO A 78 -45.25 5.74 -25.07
C PRO A 78 -44.38 6.19 -26.26
N ALA A 79 -44.34 7.50 -26.50
CA ALA A 79 -43.57 8.07 -27.60
C ALA A 79 -42.16 8.48 -27.15
N GLY A 80 -41.18 8.32 -28.05
CA GLY A 80 -39.85 8.88 -27.88
C GLY A 80 -38.88 8.04 -27.04
N LEU A 81 -39.23 6.78 -26.73
CA LEU A 81 -38.29 5.84 -26.13
C LEU A 81 -37.17 5.47 -27.10
N THR A 82 -35.98 5.26 -26.55
CA THR A 82 -34.83 4.66 -27.21
C THR A 82 -34.31 3.47 -26.41
N SER A 83 -33.53 2.61 -27.04
CA SER A 83 -32.85 1.46 -26.43
C SER A 83 -31.51 1.29 -27.14
N GLN A 84 -30.42 1.42 -26.39
CA GLN A 84 -29.04 1.56 -26.86
C GLN A 84 -28.94 2.61 -27.98
N GLY A 85 -29.65 3.73 -27.84
CA GLY A 85 -29.69 4.83 -28.82
C GLY A 85 -30.62 4.66 -30.01
N ASP A 86 -31.20 3.49 -30.21
CA ASP A 86 -32.11 3.21 -31.32
C ASP A 86 -33.57 3.48 -30.93
N ALA A 87 -34.33 4.10 -31.82
CA ALA A 87 -35.72 4.43 -31.55
C ALA A 87 -36.59 3.17 -31.40
N VAL A 88 -37.34 3.09 -30.29
CA VAL A 88 -38.29 2.01 -30.04
C VAL A 88 -39.52 2.16 -30.96
N THR A 89 -39.92 1.06 -31.58
CA THR A 89 -41.08 0.96 -32.46
C THR A 89 -42.01 -0.15 -32.03
N TYR A 90 -43.32 0.03 -32.22
CA TYR A 90 -44.34 -0.88 -31.70
C TYR A 90 -45.10 -1.61 -32.80
N SER A 91 -45.47 -2.87 -32.53
CA SER A 91 -46.39 -3.66 -33.33
C SER A 91 -47.46 -4.29 -32.44
N TRP A 92 -48.73 -3.94 -32.68
CA TRP A 92 -49.89 -4.52 -31.99
C TRP A 92 -50.44 -5.72 -32.77
N ASP A 93 -50.53 -6.87 -32.12
CA ASP A 93 -51.26 -8.05 -32.61
C ASP A 93 -52.58 -8.23 -31.86
N ALA A 94 -53.67 -7.79 -32.47
CA ALA A 94 -55.02 -7.94 -31.92
C ALA A 94 -55.50 -9.39 -31.81
N ALA A 95 -54.85 -10.36 -32.46
CA ALA A 95 -55.22 -11.77 -32.34
C ALA A 95 -54.70 -12.40 -31.04
N THR A 96 -53.58 -11.88 -30.51
CA THR A 96 -52.98 -12.34 -29.23
C THR A 96 -53.06 -11.28 -28.14
N ASN A 97 -53.63 -10.11 -28.43
CA ASN A 97 -53.63 -8.94 -27.56
C ASN A 97 -52.22 -8.59 -27.02
N THR A 98 -51.23 -8.62 -27.91
CA THR A 98 -49.83 -8.40 -27.54
C THR A 98 -49.27 -7.19 -28.29
N LEU A 99 -48.64 -6.27 -27.55
CA LEU A 99 -47.80 -5.22 -28.10
C LEU A 99 -46.34 -5.65 -28.00
N GLN A 100 -45.65 -5.74 -29.14
CA GLN A 100 -44.20 -5.92 -29.18
C GLN A 100 -43.52 -4.58 -29.42
N ALA A 101 -42.57 -4.23 -28.55
CA ALA A 101 -41.63 -3.12 -28.74
C ALA A 101 -40.30 -3.66 -29.30
N THR A 102 -39.75 -2.99 -30.32
CA THR A 102 -38.46 -3.35 -30.94
C THR A 102 -37.62 -2.11 -31.26
N ALA A 103 -36.29 -2.23 -31.10
CA ALA A 103 -35.29 -1.23 -31.47
C ALA A 103 -34.19 -1.90 -32.29
N ASP A 104 -33.90 -1.38 -33.50
CA ASP A 104 -33.02 -2.01 -34.52
C ASP A 104 -33.19 -3.53 -34.72
N GLY A 105 -34.41 -4.04 -34.51
CA GLY A 105 -34.74 -5.46 -34.66
C GLY A 105 -34.43 -6.34 -33.43
N ARG A 106 -34.00 -5.75 -32.31
CA ARG A 106 -33.99 -6.38 -30.97
C ARG A 106 -35.36 -6.21 -30.32
N ASP A 107 -35.79 -7.20 -29.55
CA ASP A 107 -37.05 -7.14 -28.79
C ASP A 107 -36.77 -6.43 -27.46
N VAL A 108 -37.42 -5.29 -27.21
CA VAL A 108 -37.16 -4.46 -26.01
C VAL A 108 -38.10 -4.83 -24.86
N PHE A 109 -39.40 -4.90 -25.15
CA PHE A 109 -40.38 -5.41 -24.21
C PHE A 109 -41.65 -5.88 -24.91
N THR A 110 -42.46 -6.66 -24.19
CA THR A 110 -43.83 -7.01 -24.57
C THR A 110 -44.85 -6.58 -23.54
N VAL A 111 -46.05 -6.23 -24.01
CA VAL A 111 -47.23 -6.09 -23.16
C VAL A 111 -48.33 -7.02 -23.68
N GLU A 112 -48.71 -8.01 -22.88
CA GLU A 112 -49.84 -8.91 -23.12
C GLU A 112 -51.03 -8.46 -22.30
N LEU A 113 -52.21 -8.34 -22.92
CA LEU A 113 -53.45 -8.14 -22.19
C LEU A 113 -54.13 -9.50 -21.95
N ASN A 114 -54.42 -9.78 -20.68
CA ASN A 114 -54.99 -11.04 -20.25
C ASN A 114 -56.52 -11.01 -20.28
N GLU A 115 -57.14 -12.19 -20.48
CA GLU A 115 -58.60 -12.35 -20.50
C GLU A 115 -59.28 -11.93 -19.18
N ASP A 116 -58.55 -11.86 -18.08
CA ASP A 116 -59.08 -11.45 -16.78
C ASP A 116 -59.04 -9.94 -16.53
N GLY A 117 -58.66 -9.14 -17.54
CA GLY A 117 -58.55 -7.68 -17.41
C GLY A 117 -57.23 -7.22 -16.76
N SER A 118 -56.27 -8.11 -16.55
CA SER A 118 -54.90 -7.74 -16.19
C SER A 118 -54.01 -7.55 -17.42
N TYR A 119 -52.82 -6.99 -17.23
CA TYR A 119 -51.75 -6.99 -18.23
C TYR A 119 -50.50 -7.67 -17.67
N THR A 120 -49.67 -8.20 -18.56
CA THR A 120 -48.33 -8.69 -18.26
C THR A 120 -47.31 -7.92 -19.09
N PHE A 121 -46.39 -7.23 -18.42
CA PHE A 121 -45.24 -6.60 -19.04
C PHE A 121 -44.04 -7.53 -18.92
N THR A 122 -43.25 -7.68 -19.98
CA THR A 122 -41.97 -8.40 -19.95
C THR A 122 -40.87 -7.55 -20.57
N LEU A 123 -39.84 -7.22 -19.78
CA LEU A 123 -38.63 -6.54 -20.23
C LEU A 123 -37.66 -7.55 -20.88
N GLN A 124 -37.00 -7.15 -21.95
CA GLN A 124 -36.18 -8.03 -22.78
C GLN A 124 -34.86 -7.38 -23.25
N ASP A 125 -34.80 -6.05 -23.28
CA ASP A 125 -33.62 -5.23 -23.61
C ASP A 125 -33.70 -3.94 -22.78
N SER A 126 -32.57 -3.26 -22.61
CA SER A 126 -32.46 -2.01 -21.83
C SER A 126 -33.18 -0.84 -22.51
N LEU A 127 -33.59 0.17 -21.76
CA LEU A 127 -34.24 1.38 -22.25
C LEU A 127 -33.42 2.59 -21.85
N ASP A 128 -33.02 3.43 -22.81
CA ASP A 128 -32.20 4.60 -22.46
C ASP A 128 -32.91 5.53 -21.46
N HIS A 129 -32.30 5.73 -20.31
CA HIS A 129 -32.68 6.66 -19.27
C HIS A 129 -32.03 8.03 -19.49
N GLY A 130 -32.14 8.90 -18.49
CA GLY A 130 -31.47 10.19 -18.53
C GLY A 130 -30.48 10.27 -17.39
N ALA A 131 -29.20 10.45 -17.73
CA ALA A 131 -28.07 10.66 -16.81
C ALA A 131 -28.44 11.15 -15.40
N ALA A 132 -28.10 10.34 -14.42
CA ALA A 132 -28.25 10.54 -12.99
C ALA A 132 -26.93 10.16 -12.25
N ASP A 133 -26.90 10.40 -10.94
CA ASP A 133 -25.80 9.96 -10.07
C ASP A 133 -26.27 8.69 -9.34
N GLY A 134 -26.26 7.55 -10.04
CA GLY A 134 -26.86 6.30 -9.58
C GLY A 134 -28.18 5.98 -10.28
N GLU A 135 -28.80 4.85 -9.92
CA GLU A 135 -30.05 4.37 -10.52
C GLU A 135 -31.15 5.45 -10.57
N ASN A 136 -31.85 5.49 -11.70
CA ASN A 136 -33.02 6.30 -11.89
C ASN A 136 -34.20 5.45 -12.41
N SER A 137 -35.33 6.06 -12.77
CA SER A 137 -36.48 5.25 -13.24
C SER A 137 -37.29 5.97 -14.31
N LEU A 138 -37.55 5.23 -15.39
CA LEU A 138 -38.33 5.64 -16.53
C LEU A 138 -39.78 5.15 -16.42
N GLY A 139 -40.71 6.10 -16.35
CA GLY A 139 -42.15 5.83 -16.34
C GLY A 139 -42.73 5.70 -17.75
N LEU A 140 -43.23 4.53 -18.08
CA LEU A 140 -43.87 4.18 -19.35
C LEU A 140 -45.39 4.29 -19.21
N GLU A 141 -46.04 5.23 -19.91
CA GLU A 141 -47.51 5.36 -19.93
C GLU A 141 -48.09 4.77 -21.22
N PHE A 142 -48.99 3.81 -21.07
CA PHE A 142 -49.70 3.17 -22.18
C PHE A 142 -51.14 3.65 -22.25
N THR A 143 -51.65 3.82 -23.47
CA THR A 143 -53.06 4.15 -23.72
C THR A 143 -53.78 2.96 -24.32
N LEU A 144 -54.73 2.40 -23.58
CA LEU A 144 -55.59 1.32 -24.00
C LEU A 144 -56.94 1.88 -24.46
N THR A 145 -57.38 1.48 -25.65
CA THR A 145 -58.70 1.85 -26.19
C THR A 145 -59.48 0.59 -26.56
N GLY A 146 -60.70 0.47 -26.02
CA GLY A 146 -61.60 -0.64 -26.30
C GLY A 146 -62.80 -0.18 -27.12
N THR A 147 -63.12 -0.93 -28.17
CA THR A 147 -64.32 -0.73 -28.99
C THR A 147 -65.18 -1.99 -29.00
N PRO A 148 -66.51 -1.90 -29.01
CA PRO A 148 -67.38 -3.08 -29.07
C PRO A 148 -67.02 -4.03 -30.21
N SER A 149 -66.78 -5.32 -29.90
CA SER A 149 -66.48 -6.34 -30.92
C SER A 149 -67.68 -6.64 -31.82
N ASP A 150 -68.91 -6.46 -31.29
CA ASP A 150 -70.13 -6.38 -32.09
C ASP A 150 -70.62 -4.93 -32.13
N ASP A 151 -70.63 -4.36 -33.33
CA ASP A 151 -70.96 -2.96 -33.56
C ASP A 151 -72.46 -2.74 -33.74
N VAL A 152 -73.31 -3.77 -33.60
CA VAL A 152 -74.77 -3.67 -33.75
C VAL A 152 -75.51 -4.15 -32.50
N ALA A 153 -76.32 -3.26 -31.92
CA ALA A 153 -77.32 -3.63 -30.92
C ALA A 153 -78.71 -3.66 -31.58
N THR A 154 -79.60 -4.55 -31.10
CA THR A 154 -80.98 -4.66 -31.61
C THR A 154 -81.97 -4.76 -30.47
N ASP A 155 -83.04 -3.96 -30.53
CA ASP A 155 -84.14 -3.97 -29.57
C ASP A 155 -85.22 -5.02 -29.91
N TYR A 156 -86.26 -5.08 -29.10
CA TYR A 156 -87.26 -6.14 -29.14
C TYR A 156 -88.09 -6.17 -30.44
N ASP A 157 -88.32 -5.05 -31.11
CA ASP A 157 -89.01 -4.98 -32.41
C ASP A 157 -88.07 -4.96 -33.62
N LEU A 158 -86.79 -5.20 -33.37
CA LEU A 158 -85.73 -5.50 -34.33
C LEU A 158 -85.18 -4.27 -35.07
N ASP A 159 -85.24 -3.10 -34.45
CA ASP A 159 -84.57 -1.91 -34.95
C ASP A 159 -83.07 -1.97 -34.57
N PRO A 160 -82.17 -2.02 -35.57
CA PRO A 160 -80.74 -2.06 -35.31
C PRO A 160 -80.19 -0.65 -35.08
N SER A 161 -79.26 -0.53 -34.14
CA SER A 161 -78.40 0.64 -33.99
C SER A 161 -76.95 0.21 -33.98
N THR A 162 -76.05 1.16 -34.23
CA THR A 162 -74.61 0.89 -34.20
C THR A 162 -73.97 1.45 -32.94
N LEU A 163 -73.07 0.66 -32.35
CA LEU A 163 -72.21 1.05 -31.25
C LEU A 163 -70.81 1.51 -31.71
N ALA A 164 -70.57 1.61 -33.03
CA ALA A 164 -69.25 1.86 -33.62
C ALA A 164 -68.56 3.17 -33.18
N ASP A 165 -69.32 4.17 -32.72
CA ASP A 165 -68.78 5.42 -32.19
C ASP A 165 -68.57 5.40 -30.66
N THR A 166 -68.77 4.25 -30.02
CA THR A 166 -68.58 4.06 -28.57
C THR A 166 -67.21 3.46 -28.31
N SER A 167 -66.45 4.06 -27.40
CA SER A 167 -65.18 3.51 -26.93
C SER A 167 -65.00 3.79 -25.45
N ILE A 168 -64.21 2.94 -24.82
CA ILE A 168 -63.64 3.17 -23.49
C ILE A 168 -62.14 3.36 -23.64
N SER A 169 -61.57 4.26 -22.84
CA SER A 169 -60.14 4.50 -22.83
C SER A 169 -59.63 4.43 -21.40
N GLN A 170 -58.47 3.79 -21.22
CA GLN A 170 -57.78 3.64 -19.96
C GLN A 170 -56.29 3.88 -20.16
N THR A 171 -55.61 4.40 -19.14
CA THR A 171 -54.15 4.43 -19.09
C THR A 171 -53.63 3.59 -17.95
N PHE A 172 -52.47 2.97 -18.15
CA PHE A 172 -51.71 2.28 -17.10
C PHE A 172 -50.23 2.59 -17.28
N SER A 173 -49.46 2.33 -16.22
CA SER A 173 -48.04 2.67 -16.20
C SER A 173 -47.18 1.48 -15.81
N VAL A 174 -45.98 1.44 -16.37
CA VAL A 174 -44.89 0.55 -15.97
C VAL A 174 -43.70 1.44 -15.65
N ASN A 175 -43.03 1.21 -14.53
CA ASN A 175 -41.75 1.83 -14.26
C ASN A 175 -40.66 0.82 -14.58
N VAL A 176 -39.61 1.27 -15.25
CA VAL A 176 -38.38 0.52 -15.40
C VAL A 176 -37.31 1.28 -14.63
N THR A 177 -36.62 0.61 -13.72
CA THR A 177 -35.46 1.16 -13.01
C THR A 177 -34.22 0.94 -13.87
N ASP A 178 -33.35 1.93 -13.86
CA ASP A 178 -32.09 1.97 -14.58
C ASP A 178 -31.02 1.11 -13.90
N ASP A 179 -30.10 0.59 -14.69
CA ASP A 179 -28.86 -0.05 -14.25
C ASP A 179 -27.79 1.05 -13.99
N VAL A 180 -26.71 0.74 -13.27
CA VAL A 180 -25.53 1.60 -13.23
C VAL A 180 -24.24 0.78 -13.20
N PRO A 181 -23.11 1.30 -13.73
CA PRO A 181 -21.89 0.52 -13.83
C PRO A 181 -21.31 0.21 -12.45
N GLU A 182 -20.76 -0.99 -12.28
CA GLU A 182 -20.13 -1.43 -11.04
C GLU A 182 -18.81 -2.20 -11.27
N ALA A 183 -18.14 -2.57 -10.18
CA ALA A 183 -16.91 -3.35 -10.24
C ALA A 183 -17.21 -4.84 -10.47
N ALA A 184 -16.87 -5.37 -11.65
CA ALA A 184 -16.99 -6.79 -11.95
C ALA A 184 -15.96 -7.66 -11.21
N GLU A 185 -14.68 -7.24 -11.24
CA GLU A 185 -13.58 -7.99 -10.63
C GLU A 185 -12.52 -7.02 -10.14
N VAL A 186 -12.03 -7.26 -8.92
CA VAL A 186 -10.83 -6.61 -8.40
C VAL A 186 -9.69 -7.62 -8.43
N ALA A 187 -8.65 -7.31 -9.19
CA ALA A 187 -7.50 -8.18 -9.35
C ALA A 187 -6.77 -8.40 -8.02
N THR A 188 -6.12 -9.56 -7.90
CA THR A 188 -5.13 -9.78 -6.84
C THR A 188 -3.76 -9.35 -7.36
N PRO A 189 -3.10 -8.35 -6.75
CA PRO A 189 -1.75 -7.95 -7.15
C PRO A 189 -0.77 -9.12 -7.13
N THR A 190 0.26 -9.01 -7.97
CA THR A 190 1.41 -9.90 -7.89
C THR A 190 2.35 -9.47 -6.76
N VAL A 191 3.37 -10.28 -6.50
CA VAL A 191 4.35 -9.97 -5.45
C VAL A 191 5.18 -8.75 -5.89
N ALA A 192 5.19 -7.70 -5.08
CA ALA A 192 6.07 -6.55 -5.27
C ALA A 192 7.54 -6.92 -5.02
N ASP A 193 8.44 -6.19 -5.67
CA ASP A 193 9.87 -6.28 -5.43
C ASP A 193 10.24 -5.73 -4.04
N THR A 194 11.26 -6.33 -3.44
CA THR A 194 11.93 -5.81 -2.26
C THR A 194 13.27 -5.23 -2.66
N VAL A 195 13.51 -3.97 -2.30
CA VAL A 195 14.82 -3.33 -2.48
C VAL A 195 15.61 -3.33 -1.17
N THR A 196 16.92 -3.12 -1.26
CA THR A 196 17.81 -3.03 -0.10
C THR A 196 18.73 -1.84 -0.28
N LEU A 197 18.89 -1.07 0.80
CA LEU A 197 19.80 0.06 0.91
C LEU A 197 20.65 -0.13 2.15
N ASP A 198 21.75 0.57 2.20
CA ASP A 198 22.69 0.52 3.32
C ASP A 198 22.83 1.91 3.96
N GLU A 199 22.92 1.95 5.28
CA GLU A 199 23.17 3.18 6.03
C GLU A 199 24.65 3.56 5.99
N ASP A 200 25.55 2.58 5.78
CA ASP A 200 26.98 2.84 5.60
C ASP A 200 27.26 3.71 4.36
N ASP A 201 26.31 3.80 3.43
CA ASP A 201 26.34 4.64 2.23
C ASP A 201 25.95 6.11 2.48
N LEU A 202 25.46 6.44 3.67
CA LEU A 202 25.13 7.81 4.03
C LEU A 202 26.40 8.69 4.06
N ALA A 203 26.20 10.00 4.10
CA ALA A 203 27.31 10.96 3.99
C ALA A 203 28.33 10.84 5.13
N ASP A 204 27.87 10.40 6.28
CA ASP A 204 28.59 10.10 7.53
C ASP A 204 28.73 8.59 7.79
N GLY A 205 28.28 7.73 6.88
CA GLY A 205 28.41 6.29 7.06
C GLY A 205 29.84 5.78 6.91
N THR A 206 30.11 4.55 7.34
CA THR A 206 31.48 4.00 7.39
C THR A 206 32.05 3.53 6.04
N ASP A 207 31.24 3.28 5.00
CA ASP A 207 31.78 2.80 3.72
C ASP A 207 32.58 3.87 2.95
N ASP A 208 33.82 3.57 2.59
CA ASP A 208 34.64 4.42 1.73
C ASP A 208 34.11 4.53 0.29
N THR A 209 33.28 3.58 -0.16
CA THR A 209 32.88 3.39 -1.57
C THR A 209 31.42 3.68 -1.96
N LYS A 210 30.62 4.31 -1.11
CA LYS A 210 29.27 4.87 -1.33
C LYS A 210 28.53 4.42 -2.59
N GLU A 211 27.64 3.46 -2.43
CA GLU A 211 26.58 3.08 -3.35
C GLU A 211 25.42 4.10 -3.38
N SER A 212 24.35 3.75 -4.10
CA SER A 212 23.19 4.64 -4.30
C SER A 212 22.23 4.53 -3.13
N LEU A 213 22.00 5.65 -2.44
CA LEU A 213 20.93 5.81 -1.44
C LEU A 213 19.51 5.80 -2.04
N SER A 214 19.35 5.35 -3.28
CA SER A 214 18.06 5.23 -3.95
C SER A 214 17.97 3.93 -4.73
N ALA A 215 16.85 3.24 -4.58
CA ALA A 215 16.55 1.98 -5.24
C ALA A 215 15.08 1.94 -5.69
N THR A 216 14.83 1.27 -6.82
CA THR A 216 13.52 1.15 -7.44
C THR A 216 13.07 -0.31 -7.48
N GLY A 217 11.81 -0.57 -7.16
CA GLY A 217 11.19 -1.89 -7.24
C GLY A 217 9.81 -1.83 -7.92
N ASP A 218 9.40 -2.92 -8.56
CA ASP A 218 8.05 -3.07 -9.12
C ASP A 218 7.00 -3.29 -8.01
N LEU A 219 5.84 -2.62 -8.07
CA LEU A 219 4.73 -2.84 -7.13
C LEU A 219 3.92 -4.11 -7.47
N GLY A 220 4.09 -4.67 -8.67
CA GLY A 220 3.37 -5.86 -9.12
C GLY A 220 1.91 -5.59 -9.49
N LEU A 221 1.62 -4.36 -9.92
CA LEU A 221 0.30 -3.82 -10.26
C LEU A 221 0.07 -3.70 -11.78
N ASP A 222 0.63 -4.64 -12.53
CA ASP A 222 0.52 -4.67 -14.00
C ASP A 222 -0.88 -5.12 -14.48
N GLY A 223 -1.34 -4.49 -15.56
CA GLY A 223 -2.54 -4.90 -16.29
C GLY A 223 -3.83 -4.31 -15.73
N ASP A 224 -4.92 -5.04 -15.91
CA ASP A 224 -6.26 -4.62 -15.50
C ASP A 224 -6.42 -4.90 -13.99
N LEU A 225 -6.57 -3.85 -13.19
CA LEU A 225 -6.68 -3.92 -11.74
C LEU A 225 -8.14 -4.03 -11.29
N ILE A 226 -9.04 -3.31 -11.97
CA ILE A 226 -10.48 -3.36 -11.71
C ILE A 226 -11.21 -3.43 -13.05
N THR A 227 -11.91 -4.52 -13.33
CA THR A 227 -12.78 -4.60 -14.52
C THR A 227 -14.15 -4.05 -14.19
N ILE A 228 -14.79 -3.41 -15.17
CA ILE A 228 -16.09 -2.76 -14.98
C ILE A 228 -17.19 -3.59 -15.64
N ASP A 229 -18.27 -3.83 -14.91
CA ASP A 229 -19.54 -4.23 -15.49
C ASP A 229 -20.33 -2.96 -15.81
N TYR A 230 -20.72 -2.80 -17.08
CA TYR A 230 -21.51 -1.65 -17.53
C TYR A 230 -22.99 -1.96 -17.59
N GLY A 231 -23.39 -3.15 -17.11
CA GLY A 231 -24.78 -3.50 -17.07
C GLY A 231 -25.41 -3.68 -18.45
N ALA A 232 -26.74 -3.61 -18.46
CA ALA A 232 -27.54 -3.81 -19.65
C ALA A 232 -27.35 -2.71 -20.72
N ASP A 233 -26.97 -1.50 -20.29
CA ASP A 233 -26.77 -0.36 -21.19
C ASP A 233 -25.44 -0.41 -21.92
N GLY A 234 -24.46 -1.07 -21.30
CA GLY A 234 -23.12 -1.18 -21.83
C GLY A 234 -22.36 0.15 -21.78
N ALA A 235 -21.11 0.11 -22.22
CA ALA A 235 -20.18 1.23 -22.05
C ALA A 235 -20.50 2.42 -22.98
N ALA A 236 -20.38 3.64 -22.47
CA ALA A 236 -20.30 4.83 -23.33
C ALA A 236 -19.07 4.81 -24.24
N ASP A 237 -19.13 5.58 -25.32
CA ASP A 237 -17.99 5.75 -26.23
C ASP A 237 -16.80 6.39 -25.50
N GLY A 238 -15.72 5.62 -25.38
CA GLY A 238 -14.48 6.04 -24.72
C GLY A 238 -14.35 5.61 -23.27
N SER A 239 -15.36 4.98 -22.68
CA SER A 239 -15.30 4.41 -21.34
C SER A 239 -14.33 3.22 -21.30
N PRO A 240 -13.50 3.09 -20.24
CA PRO A 240 -12.48 2.05 -20.14
C PRO A 240 -13.08 0.68 -19.82
N THR A 241 -12.61 -0.39 -20.46
CA THR A 241 -13.07 -1.75 -20.10
C THR A 241 -12.59 -2.21 -18.73
N ALA A 242 -11.51 -1.60 -18.24
CA ALA A 242 -10.90 -1.86 -16.95
C ALA A 242 -10.03 -0.67 -16.54
N LEU A 243 -9.82 -0.53 -15.23
CA LEU A 243 -8.94 0.45 -14.62
C LEU A 243 -7.56 -0.16 -14.40
N GLN A 244 -6.54 0.61 -14.75
CA GLN A 244 -5.13 0.27 -14.57
C GLN A 244 -4.51 1.16 -13.49
N TYR A 245 -3.21 0.99 -13.26
CA TYR A 245 -2.49 1.72 -12.22
C TYR A 245 -2.69 3.25 -12.24
N ASP A 246 -2.70 3.85 -13.45
CA ASP A 246 -2.85 5.29 -13.66
C ASP A 246 -4.29 5.82 -13.48
N ASP A 247 -5.28 4.93 -13.39
CA ASP A 247 -6.70 5.29 -13.22
C ASP A 247 -7.11 5.37 -11.74
N LEU A 248 -6.18 5.05 -10.82
CA LEU A 248 -6.41 4.99 -9.38
C LEU A 248 -5.74 6.14 -8.65
N ASP A 249 -6.46 6.69 -7.68
CA ASP A 249 -5.91 7.58 -6.66
C ASP A 249 -5.24 6.75 -5.56
N TRP A 250 -3.94 6.98 -5.34
CA TRP A 250 -3.13 6.19 -4.41
C TRP A 250 -2.98 6.86 -3.04
N ALA A 251 -2.96 6.04 -2.00
CA ALA A 251 -2.59 6.39 -0.64
C ALA A 251 -1.57 5.39 -0.09
N LEU A 252 -0.48 5.91 0.49
CA LEU A 252 0.59 5.10 1.05
C LEU A 252 0.70 5.28 2.57
N GLU A 253 0.67 4.16 3.28
CA GLU A 253 0.91 4.09 4.72
C GLU A 253 2.28 3.48 5.01
N GLY A 254 3.10 4.21 5.77
CA GLY A 254 4.41 3.75 6.23
C GLY A 254 4.36 2.84 7.46
N PRO A 255 5.44 2.10 7.75
CA PRO A 255 5.51 1.21 8.91
C PRO A 255 5.45 1.98 10.25
N ALA A 256 4.88 1.35 11.26
CA ALA A 256 4.74 1.94 12.59
C ALA A 256 5.95 1.67 13.48
N GLY A 257 6.27 2.63 14.36
CA GLY A 257 7.22 2.42 15.46
C GLY A 257 8.70 2.56 15.08
N LEU A 258 9.00 3.10 13.90
CA LEU A 258 10.37 3.47 13.53
C LEU A 258 10.85 4.68 14.34
N THR A 259 12.15 4.69 14.61
CA THR A 259 12.88 5.83 15.18
C THR A 259 14.13 6.11 14.35
N SER A 260 14.64 7.34 14.42
CA SER A 260 15.88 7.78 13.79
C SER A 260 16.61 8.68 14.79
N GLN A 261 17.79 8.25 15.23
CA GLN A 261 18.57 8.81 16.33
C GLN A 261 17.72 9.02 17.60
N GLY A 262 16.84 8.05 17.87
CA GLY A 262 15.93 7.97 19.01
C GLY A 262 14.65 8.81 18.91
N GLU A 263 14.48 9.59 17.85
CA GLU A 263 13.29 10.38 17.63
C GLU A 263 12.29 9.63 16.73
N ALA A 264 11.00 9.75 17.03
CA ALA A 264 9.98 8.99 16.31
C ALA A 264 9.84 9.47 14.86
N VAL A 265 9.83 8.52 13.92
CA VAL A 265 9.57 8.80 12.51
C VAL A 265 8.08 9.08 12.30
N THR A 266 7.79 10.15 11.56
CA THR A 266 6.44 10.58 11.19
C THR A 266 6.34 10.77 9.69
N TYR A 267 5.15 10.52 9.13
CA TYR A 267 4.93 10.50 7.69
C TYR A 267 4.03 11.63 7.21
N SER A 268 4.30 12.12 5.99
CA SER A 268 3.43 13.01 5.23
C SER A 268 3.27 12.48 3.81
N TRP A 269 2.04 12.15 3.40
CA TRP A 269 1.70 11.76 2.03
C TRP A 269 1.28 12.98 1.21
N ASP A 270 1.91 13.17 0.04
CA ASP A 270 1.48 14.13 -0.97
C ASP A 270 0.90 13.37 -2.18
N ALA A 271 -0.43 13.32 -2.26
CA ALA A 271 -1.14 12.67 -3.37
C ALA A 271 -0.93 13.39 -4.72
N ALA A 272 -0.50 14.66 -4.74
CA ALA A 272 -0.26 15.36 -5.99
C ALA A 272 1.06 14.95 -6.67
N THR A 273 2.02 14.45 -5.89
CA THR A 273 3.31 13.94 -6.39
C THR A 273 3.50 12.45 -6.13
N ASN A 274 2.49 11.78 -5.55
CA ASN A 274 2.56 10.41 -5.06
C ASN A 274 3.84 10.14 -4.25
N THR A 275 4.14 11.02 -3.30
CA THR A 275 5.36 10.93 -2.49
C THR A 275 5.03 10.87 -1.00
N LEU A 276 5.58 9.87 -0.31
CA LEU A 276 5.61 9.80 1.15
C LEU A 276 6.95 10.35 1.64
N GLN A 277 6.92 11.36 2.51
CA GLN A 277 8.09 11.84 3.23
C GLN A 277 8.06 11.33 4.67
N ALA A 278 9.14 10.66 5.10
CA ALA A 278 9.40 10.32 6.49
C ALA A 278 10.31 11.38 7.13
N THR A 279 9.97 11.82 8.35
CA THR A 279 10.75 12.81 9.11
C THR A 279 10.86 12.45 10.59
N ALA A 280 12.00 12.76 11.21
CA ALA A 280 12.25 12.65 12.65
C ALA A 280 12.88 13.96 13.15
N ASP A 281 12.29 14.59 14.19
CA ASP A 281 12.65 15.93 14.69
C ASP A 281 12.88 17.02 13.60
N GLY A 282 12.16 16.91 12.48
CA GLY A 282 12.27 17.83 11.33
C GLY A 282 13.45 17.59 10.39
N ARG A 283 14.19 16.48 10.55
CA ARG A 283 15.12 15.93 9.55
C ARG A 283 14.37 14.99 8.61
N ASP A 284 14.79 14.94 7.35
CA ASP A 284 14.24 14.03 6.35
C ASP A 284 14.94 12.68 6.50
N VAL A 285 14.19 11.60 6.73
CA VAL A 285 14.75 10.25 6.97
C VAL A 285 14.75 9.41 5.71
N PHE A 286 13.61 9.35 5.02
CA PHE A 286 13.52 8.74 3.71
C PHE A 286 12.32 9.27 2.92
N THR A 287 12.32 9.04 1.61
CA THR A 287 11.15 9.20 0.75
C THR A 287 10.75 7.91 0.06
N VAL A 288 9.46 7.80 -0.25
CA VAL A 288 8.93 6.82 -1.19
C VAL A 288 8.13 7.54 -2.27
N GLU A 289 8.57 7.48 -3.51
CA GLU A 289 7.88 8.01 -4.68
C GLU A 289 7.25 6.86 -5.44
N LEU A 290 5.95 6.95 -5.76
CA LEU A 290 5.30 6.02 -6.67
C LEU A 290 5.40 6.56 -8.10
N ASN A 291 5.95 5.75 -8.99
CA ASN A 291 6.18 6.11 -10.39
C ASN A 291 4.95 5.77 -11.24
N GLU A 292 4.76 6.48 -12.36
CA GLU A 292 3.66 6.27 -13.33
C GLU A 292 3.68 4.85 -13.95
N ASP A 293 4.82 4.17 -13.96
CA ASP A 293 4.94 2.83 -14.56
C ASP A 293 4.61 1.68 -13.58
N GLY A 294 4.03 1.99 -12.42
CA GLY A 294 3.70 1.00 -11.40
C GLY A 294 4.89 0.53 -10.56
N SER A 295 6.04 1.20 -10.66
CA SER A 295 7.17 0.98 -9.75
C SER A 295 7.19 2.01 -8.60
N TYR A 296 7.99 1.75 -7.57
CA TYR A 296 8.29 2.72 -6.50
C TYR A 296 9.78 3.00 -6.43
N THR A 297 10.15 4.21 -6.01
CA THR A 297 11.53 4.60 -5.71
C THR A 297 11.63 4.94 -4.23
N PHE A 298 12.45 4.20 -3.49
CA PHE A 298 12.81 4.54 -2.11
C PHE A 298 14.12 5.33 -2.12
N THR A 299 14.21 6.38 -1.30
CA THR A 299 15.47 7.12 -1.09
C THR A 299 15.76 7.28 0.39
N LEU A 300 16.89 6.76 0.86
CA LEU A 300 17.38 6.91 2.23
C LEU A 300 18.10 8.26 2.38
N GLN A 301 17.86 8.96 3.48
CA GLN A 301 18.36 10.32 3.71
C GLN A 301 18.97 10.53 5.10
N ASP A 302 18.58 9.72 6.08
CA ASP A 302 19.07 9.70 7.46
C ASP A 302 19.02 8.25 7.96
N SER A 303 19.78 7.93 9.01
CA SER A 303 19.82 6.60 9.63
C SER A 303 18.49 6.24 10.31
N LEU A 304 18.20 4.94 10.40
CA LEU A 304 17.09 4.39 11.17
C LEU A 304 17.66 3.62 12.35
N ASP A 305 17.08 3.75 13.54
CA ASP A 305 17.62 3.01 14.68
C ASP A 305 17.33 1.51 14.51
N HIS A 306 18.39 0.71 14.48
CA HIS A 306 18.31 -0.75 14.47
C HIS A 306 18.32 -1.31 15.89
N GLY A 307 18.43 -2.62 16.00
CA GLY A 307 18.52 -3.29 17.29
C GLY A 307 19.88 -3.93 17.46
N ALA A 308 20.64 -3.49 18.46
CA ALA A 308 21.96 -3.98 18.85
C ALA A 308 22.34 -5.40 18.36
N ALA A 309 23.40 -5.46 17.57
CA ALA A 309 23.97 -6.65 16.97
C ALA A 309 25.52 -6.66 17.06
N ASP A 310 26.12 -7.83 16.81
CA ASP A 310 27.58 -7.95 16.66
C ASP A 310 27.92 -7.76 15.16
N GLY A 311 27.91 -6.51 14.69
CA GLY A 311 28.04 -6.13 13.29
C GLY A 311 26.68 -5.95 12.59
N GLU A 312 26.71 -5.58 11.30
CA GLU A 312 25.54 -5.18 10.52
C GLU A 312 24.32 -6.10 10.70
N ASN A 313 23.16 -5.46 10.88
CA ASN A 313 21.87 -6.11 10.86
C ASN A 313 20.96 -5.43 9.81
N SER A 314 19.68 -5.82 9.75
CA SER A 314 18.78 -5.21 8.75
C SER A 314 17.35 -5.07 9.25
N LEU A 315 16.81 -3.88 9.02
CA LEU A 315 15.46 -3.47 9.35
C LEU A 315 14.55 -3.56 8.11
N GLY A 316 13.53 -4.42 8.21
CA GLY A 316 12.50 -4.55 7.18
C GLY A 316 11.37 -3.55 7.37
N LEU A 317 11.14 -2.71 6.36
CA LEU A 317 10.10 -1.70 6.30
C LEU A 317 8.95 -2.21 5.42
N GLU A 318 7.76 -2.39 5.98
CA GLU A 318 6.56 -2.81 5.24
C GLU A 318 5.63 -1.63 5.02
N PHE A 319 5.30 -1.36 3.76
CA PHE A 319 4.40 -0.28 3.34
C PHE A 319 3.08 -0.87 2.87
N THR A 320 1.97 -0.18 3.15
CA THR A 320 0.64 -0.54 2.64
C THR A 320 0.17 0.53 1.66
N LEU A 321 -0.02 0.11 0.41
CA LEU A 321 -0.51 0.93 -0.69
C LEU A 321 -1.98 0.59 -0.94
N THR A 322 -2.85 1.60 -0.98
CA THR A 322 -4.27 1.45 -1.32
C THR A 322 -4.61 2.35 -2.49
N GLY A 323 -5.22 1.78 -3.54
CA GLY A 323 -5.70 2.49 -4.71
C GLY A 323 -7.21 2.49 -4.76
N THR A 324 -7.80 3.65 -4.98
CA THR A 324 -9.25 3.84 -5.17
C THR A 324 -9.50 4.43 -6.55
N PRO A 325 -10.48 3.93 -7.33
CA PRO A 325 -10.90 4.57 -8.57
C PRO A 325 -11.24 6.03 -8.33
N SER A 326 -10.83 6.90 -9.25
CA SER A 326 -11.33 8.27 -9.22
C SER A 326 -12.80 8.30 -9.66
N ASP A 327 -13.55 9.26 -9.13
CA ASP A 327 -14.96 9.46 -9.49
C ASP A 327 -15.09 9.70 -11.01
N ASP A 328 -16.17 9.17 -11.61
CA ASP A 328 -16.53 9.36 -13.02
C ASP A 328 -15.55 8.80 -14.07
N VAL A 329 -14.63 7.89 -13.71
CA VAL A 329 -13.70 7.26 -14.68
C VAL A 329 -14.44 6.40 -15.70
N ALA A 330 -15.57 5.82 -15.31
CA ALA A 330 -16.37 4.93 -16.12
C ALA A 330 -17.83 5.38 -16.13
N THR A 331 -18.40 5.49 -17.32
CA THR A 331 -19.83 5.75 -17.52
C THR A 331 -20.41 4.75 -18.52
N ASP A 332 -21.64 4.33 -18.32
CA ASP A 332 -22.41 3.58 -19.30
C ASP A 332 -22.92 4.48 -20.44
N TYR A 333 -23.77 3.91 -21.28
CA TYR A 333 -24.40 4.54 -22.41
C TYR A 333 -25.31 5.72 -22.02
N ASP A 334 -26.02 5.63 -20.89
CA ASP A 334 -26.92 6.67 -20.39
C ASP A 334 -26.21 7.81 -19.64
N LEU A 335 -24.90 7.64 -19.50
CA LEU A 335 -23.93 8.55 -18.91
C LEU A 335 -24.01 8.60 -17.38
N ASP A 336 -24.47 7.51 -16.78
CA ASP A 336 -24.46 7.31 -15.35
C ASP A 336 -23.04 6.92 -14.89
N PRO A 337 -22.49 7.58 -13.87
CA PRO A 337 -21.15 7.29 -13.38
C PRO A 337 -21.14 5.98 -12.60
N SER A 338 -20.04 5.23 -12.76
CA SER A 338 -19.84 3.97 -12.07
C SER A 338 -19.83 4.12 -10.55
N THR A 339 -20.39 3.15 -9.82
CA THR A 339 -20.49 3.13 -8.36
C THR A 339 -19.23 2.59 -7.66
N LEU A 340 -18.04 2.92 -8.18
CA LEU A 340 -16.76 2.33 -7.75
C LEU A 340 -16.19 2.91 -6.45
N ALA A 341 -16.86 3.87 -5.81
CA ALA A 341 -16.33 4.61 -4.65
C ALA A 341 -15.97 3.72 -3.44
N ASP A 342 -16.64 2.57 -3.28
CA ASP A 342 -16.35 1.59 -2.21
C ASP A 342 -15.39 0.46 -2.67
N THR A 343 -14.92 0.52 -3.92
CA THR A 343 -13.97 -0.43 -4.49
C THR A 343 -12.54 0.06 -4.25
N SER A 344 -11.67 -0.84 -3.80
CA SER A 344 -10.25 -0.54 -3.65
C SER A 344 -9.40 -1.77 -3.93
N ILE A 345 -8.16 -1.50 -4.34
CA ILE A 345 -7.10 -2.51 -4.42
C ILE A 345 -6.04 -2.19 -3.38
N THR A 346 -5.54 -3.21 -2.68
CA THR A 346 -4.49 -3.06 -1.67
C THR A 346 -3.29 -3.90 -2.03
N GLN A 347 -2.10 -3.32 -1.90
CA GLN A 347 -0.82 -3.98 -2.09
C GLN A 347 0.13 -3.67 -0.94
N THR A 348 1.00 -4.62 -0.60
CA THR A 348 2.10 -4.41 0.35
C THR A 348 3.43 -4.61 -0.35
N PHE A 349 4.41 -3.76 -0.07
CA PHE A 349 5.80 -3.94 -0.52
C PHE A 349 6.77 -3.67 0.62
N SER A 350 8.03 -4.11 0.44
CA SER A 350 9.03 -4.03 1.49
C SER A 350 10.32 -3.36 1.01
N VAL A 351 10.97 -2.67 1.93
CA VAL A 351 12.33 -2.15 1.79
C VAL A 351 13.15 -2.66 2.95
N ASN A 352 14.33 -3.20 2.69
CA ASN A 352 15.28 -3.50 3.75
C ASN A 352 16.30 -2.37 3.82
N VAL A 353 16.60 -1.93 5.03
CA VAL A 353 17.72 -1.03 5.30
C VAL A 353 18.73 -1.84 6.11
N THR A 354 19.97 -1.91 5.64
CA THR A 354 21.08 -2.50 6.37
C THR A 354 21.66 -1.43 7.27
N ASP A 355 22.02 -1.85 8.47
CA ASP A 355 22.59 -1.03 9.53
C ASP A 355 24.04 -0.65 9.23
N ASP A 356 24.44 0.57 9.61
CA ASP A 356 25.86 0.95 9.63
C ASP A 356 26.47 0.51 10.97
N VAL A 357 27.76 0.23 11.01
CA VAL A 357 28.41 -0.18 12.26
C VAL A 357 29.73 0.56 12.47
N PRO A 358 30.17 0.77 13.72
CA PRO A 358 31.29 1.66 13.95
C PRO A 358 32.61 1.00 13.51
N GLU A 359 33.42 1.76 12.78
CA GLU A 359 34.75 1.32 12.34
C GLU A 359 35.85 2.02 13.14
N ALA A 360 36.76 1.22 13.72
CA ALA A 360 37.93 1.74 14.41
C ALA A 360 39.15 1.77 13.48
N ALA A 361 39.84 2.91 13.43
CA ALA A 361 41.05 3.09 12.65
C ALA A 361 42.25 3.50 13.53
N GLU A 362 43.41 2.88 13.34
CA GLU A 362 44.67 3.31 13.94
C GLU A 362 45.09 4.67 13.35
N VAL A 363 45.27 5.70 14.19
CA VAL A 363 45.51 7.08 13.73
C VAL A 363 46.93 7.55 13.96
N ALA A 364 47.54 7.19 15.08
CA ALA A 364 48.89 7.61 15.38
C ALA A 364 49.90 6.59 14.85
N THR A 365 50.83 7.04 13.99
CA THR A 365 52.16 6.41 14.01
C THR A 365 52.83 6.86 15.31
N PRO A 366 53.09 5.98 16.29
CA PRO A 366 53.78 6.35 17.52
C PRO A 366 55.08 7.07 17.19
N THR A 367 55.43 8.08 17.98
CA THR A 367 56.78 8.64 17.89
C THR A 367 57.78 7.66 18.48
N ALA A 368 59.06 7.79 18.10
CA ALA A 368 60.07 6.89 18.63
C ALA A 368 60.19 7.09 20.15
N ALA A 369 60.00 6.02 20.92
CA ALA A 369 60.22 6.02 22.35
C ALA A 369 61.64 6.51 22.71
N ASP A 370 61.74 7.21 23.83
CA ASP A 370 63.03 7.67 24.35
C ASP A 370 63.94 6.48 24.67
N THR A 371 65.22 6.63 24.38
CA THR A 371 66.25 5.69 24.84
C THR A 371 66.86 6.19 26.15
N VAL A 372 66.78 5.37 27.20
CA VAL A 372 67.51 5.60 28.45
C VAL A 372 68.79 4.76 28.48
N THR A 373 69.80 5.23 29.21
CA THR A 373 71.06 4.52 29.43
C THR A 373 71.37 4.48 30.93
N LEU A 374 71.78 3.32 31.41
CA LEU A 374 72.23 3.11 32.79
C LEU A 374 73.54 2.34 32.77
N ASP A 375 74.39 2.58 33.76
CA ASP A 375 75.69 1.95 33.87
C ASP A 375 75.69 0.91 35.00
N GLU A 376 76.13 -0.31 34.69
CA GLU A 376 76.19 -1.41 35.67
C GLU A 376 77.26 -1.20 36.73
N ASP A 377 78.27 -0.38 36.45
CA ASP A 377 79.30 -0.06 37.43
C ASP A 377 78.78 0.86 38.54
N ASP A 378 77.54 1.36 38.43
CA ASP A 378 76.80 2.04 39.49
C ASP A 378 76.09 1.09 40.47
N LEU A 379 76.03 -0.20 40.16
CA LEU A 379 75.53 -1.20 41.09
C LEU A 379 76.37 -1.23 42.38
N ALA A 380 75.82 -1.81 43.45
CA ALA A 380 76.42 -1.75 44.79
C ALA A 380 77.84 -2.35 44.84
N ASP A 381 78.15 -3.31 43.97
CA ASP A 381 79.45 -3.96 43.78
C ASP A 381 80.20 -3.50 42.52
N GLY A 382 79.63 -2.55 41.77
CA GLY A 382 80.22 -1.97 40.58
C GLY A 382 81.45 -1.09 40.86
N THR A 383 82.22 -0.80 39.81
CA THR A 383 83.53 -0.16 39.92
C THR A 383 83.53 1.36 40.01
N ASP A 384 82.40 2.04 39.77
CA ASP A 384 82.37 3.50 39.86
C ASP A 384 82.41 3.98 41.32
N ASP A 385 83.20 5.01 41.60
CA ASP A 385 83.33 5.60 42.93
C ASP A 385 82.18 6.62 43.21
N THR A 386 81.48 7.10 42.19
CA THR A 386 80.52 8.21 42.20
C THR A 386 79.10 7.87 41.73
N LYS A 387 78.63 6.67 42.04
CA LYS A 387 77.29 6.10 41.78
C LYS A 387 76.21 7.07 41.25
N GLU A 388 75.85 6.94 39.98
CA GLU A 388 74.66 7.55 39.38
C GLU A 388 73.35 6.77 39.71
N SER A 389 72.22 7.24 39.16
CA SER A 389 70.91 6.62 39.39
C SER A 389 70.78 5.33 38.59
N LEU A 390 70.43 4.23 39.27
CA LEU A 390 70.04 2.96 38.65
C LEU A 390 68.60 2.96 38.13
N SER A 391 67.97 4.13 38.05
CA SER A 391 66.63 4.31 37.50
C SER A 391 66.60 5.49 36.55
N ALA A 392 65.96 5.30 35.40
CA ALA A 392 65.81 6.30 34.35
C ALA A 392 64.42 6.20 33.73
N THR A 393 63.87 7.35 33.35
CA THR A 393 62.54 7.48 32.73
C THR A 393 62.66 7.95 31.29
N GLY A 394 61.83 7.40 30.41
CA GLY A 394 61.70 7.83 29.02
C GLY A 394 60.24 7.89 28.58
N ASP A 395 59.93 8.73 27.61
CA ASP A 395 58.61 8.77 26.96
C ASP A 395 58.41 7.55 26.03
N LEU A 396 57.22 6.94 26.01
CA LEU A 396 56.87 5.88 25.05
C LEU A 396 56.53 6.44 23.66
N GLY A 397 56.27 7.75 23.57
CA GLY A 397 55.93 8.43 22.33
C GLY A 397 54.49 8.16 21.86
N LEU A 398 53.60 7.85 22.81
CA LEU A 398 52.18 7.50 22.62
C LEU A 398 51.25 8.67 22.97
N ASP A 399 51.65 9.89 22.63
CA ASP A 399 50.88 11.10 22.89
C ASP A 399 49.66 11.23 21.95
N GLY A 400 48.52 11.62 22.52
CA GLY A 400 47.30 11.97 21.78
C GLY A 400 46.40 10.76 21.48
N ASP A 401 45.64 10.87 20.40
CA ASP A 401 44.68 9.85 19.97
C ASP A 401 45.44 8.72 19.25
N LEU A 402 45.35 7.50 19.80
CA LEU A 402 46.00 6.31 19.26
C LEU A 402 45.10 5.62 18.24
N ILE A 403 43.80 5.52 18.55
CA ILE A 403 42.76 4.92 17.72
C ILE A 403 41.63 5.95 17.60
N THR A 404 41.14 6.23 16.39
CA THR A 404 39.87 6.95 16.21
C THR A 404 38.76 5.98 15.91
N ILE A 405 37.56 6.35 16.30
CA ILE A 405 36.35 5.60 15.99
C ILE A 405 35.50 6.45 15.06
N ASP A 406 35.14 5.90 13.92
CA ASP A 406 34.04 6.38 13.09
C ASP A 406 32.77 5.66 13.56
N TYR A 407 31.77 6.43 13.98
CA TYR A 407 30.50 5.88 14.48
C TYR A 407 29.44 5.77 13.39
N GLY A 408 29.82 6.04 12.14
CA GLY A 408 28.92 5.89 11.02
C GLY A 408 27.74 6.86 11.05
N ALA A 409 26.70 6.48 10.31
CA ALA A 409 25.48 7.25 10.14
C ALA A 409 24.65 7.37 11.44
N ASP A 410 24.75 6.40 12.34
CA ASP A 410 24.05 6.38 13.63
C ASP A 410 24.65 7.37 14.62
N GLY A 411 25.96 7.60 14.49
CA GLY A 411 26.71 8.45 15.38
C GLY A 411 26.89 7.83 16.76
N ALA A 412 27.65 8.52 17.61
CA ALA A 412 28.09 7.98 18.89
C ALA A 412 26.95 7.88 19.92
N ALA A 413 26.88 6.78 20.68
CA ALA A 413 26.07 6.74 21.90
C ALA A 413 26.52 7.79 22.93
N ASP A 414 25.61 8.14 23.85
CA ASP A 414 25.91 9.06 24.95
C ASP A 414 27.03 8.51 25.84
N GLY A 415 28.17 9.19 25.82
CA GLY A 415 29.36 8.83 26.59
C GLY A 415 30.44 8.06 25.82
N SER A 416 30.18 7.69 24.56
CA SER A 416 31.17 7.02 23.71
C SER A 416 32.33 7.96 23.34
N PRO A 417 33.60 7.50 23.40
CA PRO A 417 34.78 8.31 23.17
C PRO A 417 35.00 8.55 21.67
N THR A 418 35.45 9.73 21.27
CA THR A 418 35.77 10.00 19.85
C THR A 418 37.08 9.35 19.40
N ALA A 419 37.94 8.99 20.36
CA ALA A 419 39.21 8.34 20.15
C ALA A 419 39.66 7.66 21.44
N LEU A 420 40.51 6.64 21.30
CA LEU A 420 41.17 5.96 22.42
C LEU A 420 42.60 6.46 22.56
N GLN A 421 42.98 6.79 23.78
CA GLN A 421 44.29 7.28 24.19
C GLN A 421 45.03 6.22 25.01
N TYR A 422 46.23 6.54 25.48
CA TYR A 422 47.07 5.62 26.25
C TYR A 422 46.35 4.97 27.45
N ASP A 423 45.52 5.74 28.16
CA ASP A 423 44.79 5.30 29.35
C ASP A 423 43.56 4.42 29.03
N ASP A 424 43.14 4.34 27.76
CA ASP A 424 41.98 3.55 27.31
C ASP A 424 42.38 2.12 26.88
N LEU A 425 43.69 1.82 26.87
CA LEU A 425 44.26 0.55 26.42
C LEU A 425 44.80 -0.28 27.60
N ASP A 426 44.51 -1.57 27.56
CA ASP A 426 45.15 -2.58 28.39
C ASP A 426 46.52 -2.96 27.79
N TRP A 427 47.60 -2.69 28.53
CA TRP A 427 48.96 -2.88 28.05
C TRP A 427 49.57 -4.25 28.41
N ALA A 428 50.40 -4.76 27.50
CA ALA A 428 51.27 -5.91 27.70
C ALA A 428 52.69 -5.59 27.23
N LEU A 429 53.69 -5.94 28.05
CA LEU A 429 55.11 -5.71 27.74
C LEU A 429 55.89 -7.02 27.66
N GLU A 430 56.56 -7.25 26.53
CA GLU A 430 57.48 -8.37 26.33
C GLU A 430 58.94 -7.92 26.42
N GLY A 431 59.74 -8.66 27.19
CA GLY A 431 61.17 -8.41 27.38
C GLY A 431 62.07 -9.03 26.29
N PRO A 432 63.33 -8.58 26.16
CA PRO A 432 64.26 -9.06 25.14
C PRO A 432 64.60 -10.54 25.30
N ALA A 433 64.75 -11.27 24.19
CA ALA A 433 65.14 -12.67 24.24
C ALA A 433 66.66 -12.86 24.47
N GLY A 434 67.01 -13.91 25.22
CA GLY A 434 68.39 -14.41 25.29
C GLY A 434 69.33 -13.62 26.21
N LEU A 435 68.79 -12.75 27.07
CA LEU A 435 69.58 -12.12 28.13
C LEU A 435 70.01 -13.14 29.18
N THR A 436 71.22 -12.95 29.70
CA THR A 436 71.71 -13.65 30.88
C THR A 436 72.23 -12.64 31.92
N SER A 437 72.18 -13.02 33.19
CA SER A 437 72.73 -12.26 34.31
C SER A 437 73.55 -13.21 35.18
N GLN A 438 74.85 -12.92 35.30
CA GLN A 438 75.83 -13.77 35.99
C GLN A 438 75.87 -15.21 35.46
N GLY A 439 75.63 -15.38 34.15
CA GLY A 439 75.59 -16.66 33.45
C GLY A 439 74.26 -17.41 33.50
N GLU A 440 73.25 -16.90 34.21
CA GLU A 440 71.92 -17.50 34.32
C GLU A 440 70.92 -16.77 33.42
N ALA A 441 69.94 -17.50 32.85
CA ALA A 441 68.96 -16.90 31.94
C ALA A 441 68.02 -15.92 32.66
N VAL A 442 67.78 -14.76 32.04
CA VAL A 442 66.76 -13.82 32.49
C VAL A 442 65.37 -14.31 32.06
N THR A 443 64.42 -14.24 32.98
CA THR A 443 63.01 -14.57 32.77
C THR A 443 62.13 -13.40 33.18
N TYR A 444 60.98 -13.25 32.53
CA TYR A 444 60.10 -12.09 32.69
C TYR A 444 58.75 -12.48 33.30
N SER A 445 58.17 -11.59 34.10
CA SER A 445 56.80 -11.65 34.58
C SER A 445 56.15 -10.28 34.42
N TRP A 446 55.08 -10.19 33.65
CA TRP A 446 54.26 -8.99 33.50
C TRP A 446 53.14 -8.99 34.54
N ASP A 447 52.97 -7.90 35.27
CA ASP A 447 51.83 -7.63 36.13
C ASP A 447 50.99 -6.50 35.53
N ALA A 448 49.88 -6.86 34.87
CA ALA A 448 48.98 -5.89 34.24
C ALA A 448 48.26 -4.99 35.26
N ALA A 449 48.14 -5.40 36.53
CA ALA A 449 47.48 -4.57 37.54
C ALA A 449 48.36 -3.39 38.00
N THR A 450 49.68 -3.49 37.81
CA THR A 450 50.63 -2.42 38.15
C THR A 450 51.44 -1.95 36.95
N ASN A 451 51.10 -2.41 35.74
CA ASN A 451 51.86 -2.18 34.51
C ASN A 451 53.37 -2.35 34.68
N THR A 452 53.80 -3.44 35.35
CA THR A 452 55.21 -3.68 35.67
C THR A 452 55.73 -5.00 35.11
N LEU A 453 56.84 -4.95 34.38
CA LEU A 453 57.62 -6.11 33.97
C LEU A 453 58.78 -6.34 34.94
N GLN A 454 58.78 -7.48 35.62
CA GLN A 454 59.89 -7.92 36.47
C GLN A 454 60.79 -8.90 35.71
N ALA A 455 62.08 -8.59 35.59
CA ALA A 455 63.11 -9.49 35.09
C ALA A 455 63.83 -10.17 36.26
N THR A 456 64.00 -11.49 36.21
CA THR A 456 64.72 -12.27 37.23
C THR A 456 65.66 -13.32 36.63
N ALA A 457 66.78 -13.58 37.31
CA ALA A 457 67.73 -14.64 37.00
C ALA A 457 68.10 -15.43 38.26
N ASP A 458 67.84 -16.74 38.28
CA ASP A 458 68.03 -17.62 39.45
C ASP A 458 67.44 -17.04 40.76
N GLY A 459 66.27 -16.38 40.65
CA GLY A 459 65.54 -15.78 41.77
C GLY A 459 66.08 -14.44 42.28
N ARG A 460 67.04 -13.82 41.59
CA ARG A 460 67.47 -12.43 41.82
C ARG A 460 66.74 -11.49 40.87
N ASP A 461 66.38 -10.31 41.36
CA ASP A 461 65.80 -9.26 40.54
C ASP A 461 66.91 -8.61 39.70
N VAL A 462 66.74 -8.59 38.38
CA VAL A 462 67.73 -8.06 37.44
C VAL A 462 67.38 -6.64 37.03
N PHE A 463 66.14 -6.40 36.62
CA PHE A 463 65.60 -5.07 36.38
C PHE A 463 64.07 -5.09 36.44
N THR A 464 63.47 -3.90 36.55
CA THR A 464 62.04 -3.68 36.33
C THR A 464 61.81 -2.65 35.24
N VAL A 465 60.69 -2.80 34.51
CA VAL A 465 60.13 -1.76 33.63
C VAL A 465 58.70 -1.48 34.09
N GLU A 466 58.43 -0.26 34.54
CA GLU A 466 57.09 0.20 34.93
C GLU A 466 56.57 1.16 33.85
N LEU A 467 55.36 0.92 33.34
CA LEU A 467 54.68 1.88 32.48
C LEU A 467 53.86 2.83 33.35
N ASN A 468 54.11 4.12 33.21
CA ASN A 468 53.46 5.17 33.99
C ASN A 468 52.14 5.58 33.31
N GLU A 469 51.20 6.15 34.08
CA GLU A 469 49.90 6.66 33.59
C GLU A 469 50.06 7.81 32.57
N ASP A 470 51.20 8.51 32.57
CA ASP A 470 51.43 9.65 31.66
C ASP A 470 52.04 9.24 30.30
N GLY A 471 52.01 7.94 29.95
CA GLY A 471 52.60 7.44 28.71
C GLY A 471 54.14 7.34 28.73
N SER A 472 54.79 7.54 29.88
CA SER A 472 56.23 7.29 30.03
C SER A 472 56.52 5.91 30.62
N TYR A 473 57.77 5.46 30.57
CA TYR A 473 58.25 4.26 31.26
C TYR A 473 59.40 4.56 32.21
N THR A 474 59.51 3.77 33.27
CA THR A 474 60.62 3.80 34.23
C THR A 474 61.38 2.48 34.17
N PHE A 475 62.65 2.51 33.75
CA PHE A 475 63.55 1.37 33.83
C PHE A 475 64.37 1.45 35.12
N THR A 476 64.44 0.36 35.89
CA THR A 476 65.29 0.27 37.10
C THR A 476 66.19 -0.95 37.05
N LEU A 477 67.51 -0.73 37.06
CA LEU A 477 68.54 -1.77 37.06
C LEU A 477 68.83 -2.24 38.51
N GLN A 478 68.90 -3.56 38.72
CA GLN A 478 69.04 -4.17 40.06
C GLN A 478 70.15 -5.22 40.14
N ASP A 479 70.48 -5.89 39.05
CA ASP A 479 71.62 -6.81 38.90
C ASP A 479 72.28 -6.60 37.52
N SER A 480 73.53 -7.02 37.36
CA SER A 480 74.26 -6.90 36.09
C SER A 480 73.71 -7.84 35.03
N LEU A 481 73.70 -7.42 33.77
CA LEU A 481 73.48 -8.24 32.59
C LEU A 481 74.82 -8.68 32.00
N ASP A 482 74.86 -9.86 31.40
CA ASP A 482 76.08 -10.36 30.79
C ASP A 482 76.29 -9.73 29.40
N HIS A 483 77.39 -9.00 29.26
CA HIS A 483 77.79 -8.39 28.00
C HIS A 483 78.66 -9.33 27.14
N GLY A 484 78.67 -9.10 25.83
CA GLY A 484 79.64 -9.73 24.92
C GLY A 484 81.07 -9.30 25.23
N ALA A 485 82.07 -10.10 24.85
CA ALA A 485 83.47 -9.73 25.08
C ALA A 485 83.86 -8.47 24.27
N ALA A 486 84.40 -7.46 24.95
CA ALA A 486 84.91 -6.22 24.36
C ALA A 486 86.20 -5.75 25.06
N ASP A 487 86.99 -4.90 24.37
CA ASP A 487 88.12 -4.20 24.97
C ASP A 487 87.63 -2.90 25.63
N GLY A 488 87.45 -2.91 26.95
CA GLY A 488 86.90 -1.79 27.71
C GLY A 488 85.38 -1.90 27.90
N GLU A 489 84.73 -0.76 28.20
CA GLU A 489 83.27 -0.67 28.33
C GLU A 489 82.54 -0.96 27.02
N ASN A 490 81.36 -1.55 27.12
CA ASN A 490 80.44 -1.79 26.02
C ASN A 490 79.00 -1.66 26.49
N SER A 491 78.08 -1.46 25.54
CA SER A 491 76.65 -1.31 25.82
C SER A 491 75.87 -2.51 25.30
N LEU A 492 74.85 -2.92 26.06
CA LEU A 492 73.89 -3.94 25.67
C LEU A 492 72.56 -3.24 25.33
N GLY A 493 72.10 -3.38 24.09
CA GLY A 493 70.80 -2.84 23.68
C GLY A 493 69.67 -3.76 24.15
N LEU A 494 68.68 -3.19 24.82
CA LEU A 494 67.47 -3.88 25.25
C LEU A 494 66.30 -3.36 24.40
N GLU A 495 65.61 -4.26 23.72
CA GLU A 495 64.43 -3.95 22.91
C GLU A 495 63.22 -4.64 23.53
N PHE A 496 62.18 -3.86 23.82
CA PHE A 496 60.93 -4.31 24.40
C PHE A 496 59.83 -4.21 23.35
N THR A 497 58.84 -5.08 23.42
CA THR A 497 57.63 -5.01 22.59
C THR A 497 56.46 -4.66 23.48
N LEU A 498 55.82 -3.53 23.20
CA LEU A 498 54.62 -3.06 23.89
C LEU A 498 53.41 -3.33 22.98
N THR A 499 52.33 -3.87 23.53
CA THR A 499 51.06 -4.11 22.84
C THR A 499 49.93 -3.57 23.69
N GLY A 500 49.07 -2.73 23.10
CA GLY A 500 47.88 -2.18 23.75
C GLY A 500 46.64 -2.77 23.10
N THR A 501 45.70 -3.24 23.91
CA THR A 501 44.38 -3.71 23.47
C THR A 501 43.31 -2.81 24.08
N PRO A 502 42.36 -2.26 23.30
CA PRO A 502 41.23 -1.53 23.85
C PRO A 502 40.51 -2.33 24.93
N SER A 503 40.06 -1.66 25.98
CA SER A 503 39.16 -2.30 26.93
C SER A 503 37.79 -2.56 26.28
N ASP A 504 37.28 -3.78 26.42
CA ASP A 504 35.97 -4.18 25.90
C ASP A 504 34.86 -3.23 26.41
N ASP A 505 33.90 -2.88 25.55
CA ASP A 505 32.75 -1.98 25.78
C ASP A 505 33.03 -0.46 25.76
N THR A 506 34.15 0.00 25.20
CA THR A 506 34.47 1.44 25.22
C THR A 506 33.78 2.26 24.15
N ALA A 507 33.45 1.70 22.98
CA ALA A 507 32.96 2.47 21.84
C ALA A 507 31.78 1.77 21.14
N THR A 508 30.58 2.30 21.36
CA THR A 508 29.36 1.93 20.64
C THR A 508 28.74 3.17 19.99
N ASP A 509 28.09 2.97 18.85
CA ASP A 509 27.18 3.96 18.26
C ASP A 509 25.85 4.04 19.04
N TYR A 510 24.90 4.75 18.44
CA TYR A 510 23.62 5.10 19.03
C TYR A 510 22.74 3.90 19.35
N ASP A 511 22.67 2.91 18.46
CA ASP A 511 21.83 1.72 18.61
C ASP A 511 22.58 0.54 19.28
N LEU A 512 23.83 0.80 19.67
CA LEU A 512 24.68 0.06 20.61
C LEU A 512 25.48 -1.08 19.97
N ASP A 513 25.78 -0.94 18.69
CA ASP A 513 26.68 -1.80 17.96
C ASP A 513 28.14 -1.49 18.36
N PRO A 514 28.94 -2.53 18.67
CA PRO A 514 30.32 -2.34 19.10
C PRO A 514 31.23 -2.07 17.90
N SER A 515 32.15 -1.11 18.07
CA SER A 515 33.18 -0.89 17.05
C SER A 515 34.04 -2.13 16.77
N THR A 516 34.46 -2.33 15.52
CA THR A 516 35.37 -3.41 15.15
C THR A 516 36.81 -3.12 15.61
N LEU A 517 37.06 -3.23 16.91
CA LEU A 517 38.39 -3.07 17.51
C LEU A 517 39.16 -4.39 17.36
N ALA A 518 40.19 -4.42 16.49
CA ALA A 518 41.03 -5.59 16.25
C ALA A 518 42.50 -5.36 16.60
#